data_AF-E2BAD9-F1
#
_entry.id   AF-E2BAD9-F1
#
_cell.length_a   1.000
_cell.length_b   1.000
_cell.length_c   1.000
_cell.angle_alpha   90.00
_cell.angle_beta   90.00
_cell.angle_gamma   90.00
#
_symmetry.space_group_name_H-M   'P 1'
#
loop_
_entity.id
_entity.type
_entity.pdbx_description
1 polymer ?
#
loop_
_entity_poly.entity_id
_entity_poly.type
_entity_poly.pdbx_seq_one_letter_code
_entity_poly.pdbx_strand_id
1 'polypeptide(L)'
;WEVLPHPPNSPDIVPSDYHLFRSMAHGLSKQRFTSYEDTKNWVDSWIASKDEEFFRRGIRMLPERWEKVVAIVKKYLETLKWDVLPHPLYFPDIAFSDYWLFRRMQHDLAGHWFTSFAEIENWLQTWIASKNESFFRDGIRKL
;
A
#
# COMPACT_ATOMS: atom_id res chain seq x y z
N TRP A 1 -19.71 5.36 -3.52
CA TRP A 1 -18.28 5.33 -3.86
C TRP A 1 -17.78 3.93 -3.57
N GLU A 2 -16.85 3.43 -4.38
CA GLU A 2 -16.22 2.12 -4.20
C GLU A 2 -14.74 2.36 -3.88
N VAL A 3 -14.18 1.60 -2.95
CA VAL A 3 -12.76 1.70 -2.60
C VAL A 3 -11.97 0.77 -3.48
N LEU A 4 -11.07 1.34 -4.28
CA LEU A 4 -10.10 0.54 -5.01
C LEU A 4 -9.08 -0.05 -4.02
N PRO A 5 -8.78 -1.36 -4.11
CA PRO A 5 -7.73 -1.96 -3.31
C PRO A 5 -6.40 -1.33 -3.67
N HIS A 6 -5.66 -0.94 -2.64
CA HIS A 6 -4.34 -0.32 -2.78
C HIS A 6 -3.34 -1.14 -1.94
N PRO A 7 -2.25 -1.64 -2.53
CA PRO A 7 -1.18 -2.24 -1.75
C PRO A 7 -0.53 -1.19 -0.83
N PRO A 8 -0.08 -1.61 0.38
CA PRO A 8 0.68 -0.73 1.26
C PRO A 8 1.92 -0.14 0.58
N ASN A 9 2.31 1.07 0.98
CA ASN A 9 3.57 1.72 0.58
C ASN A 9 3.83 1.78 -0.95
N SER A 10 2.78 1.96 -1.75
CA SER A 10 2.87 1.93 -3.22
C SER A 10 2.56 3.29 -3.86
N PRO A 11 3.38 4.33 -3.65
CA PRO A 11 3.14 5.66 -4.23
C PRO A 11 3.16 5.66 -5.77
N ASP A 12 3.87 4.70 -6.39
CA ASP A 12 3.99 4.58 -7.84
C ASP A 12 2.68 4.23 -8.58
N ILE A 13 1.65 3.83 -7.83
CA ILE A 13 0.32 3.48 -8.35
C ILE A 13 -0.77 4.43 -7.85
N VAL A 14 -0.41 5.54 -7.19
CA VAL A 14 -1.36 6.56 -6.75
C VAL A 14 -1.24 7.78 -7.68
N PRO A 15 -2.28 8.12 -8.47
CA PRO A 15 -2.21 9.25 -9.41
C PRO A 15 -1.88 10.60 -8.75
N SER A 16 -2.26 10.81 -7.49
CA SER A 16 -1.84 12.00 -6.74
C SER A 16 -0.32 12.05 -6.60
N ASP A 17 0.32 10.94 -6.23
CA ASP A 17 1.74 10.92 -5.89
C ASP A 17 2.60 10.95 -7.14
N TYR A 18 2.36 10.04 -8.09
CA TYR A 18 3.24 9.90 -9.25
C TYR A 18 3.04 10.97 -10.33
N HIS A 19 1.90 11.67 -10.35
CA HIS A 19 1.54 12.63 -11.40
C HIS A 19 1.30 14.03 -10.84
N LEU A 20 0.28 14.21 -9.98
CA LEU A 20 -0.11 15.52 -9.48
C LEU A 20 0.98 16.17 -8.63
N PHE A 21 1.37 15.54 -7.53
CA PHE A 21 2.40 16.04 -6.61
C PHE A 21 3.77 16.05 -7.26
N ARG A 22 4.08 15.07 -8.11
CA ARG A 22 5.32 15.09 -8.90
C ARG A 22 5.40 16.34 -9.80
N SER A 23 4.32 16.67 -10.51
CA SER A 23 4.28 17.88 -11.34
C SER A 23 4.30 19.16 -10.49
N MET A 24 3.59 19.16 -9.37
CA MET A 24 3.56 20.29 -8.43
C MET A 24 4.93 20.55 -7.82
N ALA A 25 5.68 19.52 -7.43
CA ALA A 25 7.04 19.65 -6.91
C ALA A 25 7.99 20.33 -7.91
N HIS A 26 7.84 20.03 -9.21
CA HIS A 26 8.58 20.76 -10.24
C HIS A 26 8.22 22.25 -10.29
N GLY A 27 6.93 22.60 -10.16
CA GLY A 27 6.49 24.00 -10.07
C GLY A 27 6.99 24.72 -8.81
N LEU A 28 7.00 24.02 -7.68
CA LEU A 28 7.44 24.52 -6.38
C LEU A 28 8.95 24.77 -6.32
N SER A 29 9.75 24.01 -7.07
CA SER A 29 11.23 24.09 -7.04
C SER A 29 11.81 25.49 -7.30
N LYS A 30 11.02 26.40 -7.86
CA LYS A 30 11.41 27.78 -8.20
C LYS A 30 10.76 28.85 -7.33
N GLN A 31 10.00 28.47 -6.31
CA GLN A 31 9.18 29.38 -5.52
C GLN A 31 9.73 29.58 -4.11
N ARG A 32 9.51 30.77 -3.56
CA ARG A 32 9.70 31.09 -2.14
C ARG A 32 8.42 31.74 -1.65
N PHE A 33 7.85 31.22 -0.58
CA PHE A 33 6.64 31.75 0.03
C PHE A 33 6.98 32.43 1.35
N THR A 34 6.36 33.57 1.60
CA THR A 34 6.54 34.36 2.83
C THR A 34 5.40 34.18 3.83
N SER A 35 4.30 33.57 3.39
CA SER A 35 3.13 33.30 4.22
C SER A 35 2.38 32.04 3.78
N TYR A 36 1.49 31.58 4.65
CA TYR A 36 0.51 30.53 4.32
C TYR A 36 -0.40 30.96 3.16
N GLU A 37 -0.85 32.20 3.15
CA GLU A 37 -1.77 32.72 2.13
C GLU A 37 -1.11 32.73 0.75
N ASP A 38 0.18 33.09 0.67
CA ASP A 38 0.97 33.02 -0.57
C ASP A 38 1.03 31.59 -1.10
N THR A 39 1.25 30.62 -0.20
CA THR A 39 1.33 29.20 -0.54
C THR A 39 -0.01 28.68 -1.04
N LYS A 40 -1.10 29.00 -0.33
CA LYS A 40 -2.46 28.62 -0.70
C LYS A 40 -2.85 29.18 -2.06
N ASN A 41 -2.67 30.48 -2.28
CA ASN A 41 -3.00 31.15 -3.54
C ASN A 41 -2.20 30.59 -4.72
N TRP A 42 -0.92 30.24 -4.50
CA TRP A 42 -0.10 29.59 -5.53
C TRP A 42 -0.63 28.20 -5.87
N VAL A 43 -0.98 27.38 -4.87
CA VAL A 43 -1.55 26.03 -5.10
C VAL A 43 -2.88 26.15 -5.86
N ASP A 44 -3.78 27.03 -5.44
CA ASP A 44 -5.06 27.27 -6.10
C ASP A 44 -4.86 27.67 -7.57
N SER A 45 -3.96 28.63 -7.81
CA SER A 45 -3.63 29.09 -9.17
C SER A 45 -2.98 27.98 -10.01
N TRP A 46 -2.09 27.18 -9.41
CA TRP A 46 -1.41 26.09 -10.11
C TRP A 46 -2.39 25.00 -10.50
N ILE A 47 -3.33 24.62 -9.64
CA ILE A 47 -4.39 23.64 -9.95
C ILE A 47 -5.29 24.20 -11.05
N ALA A 48 -5.74 25.45 -10.93
CA ALA A 48 -6.58 26.10 -11.95
C ALA A 48 -5.89 26.25 -13.32
N SER A 49 -4.55 26.28 -13.35
CA SER A 49 -3.78 26.32 -14.60
C SER A 49 -3.72 24.99 -15.37
N LYS A 50 -4.16 23.87 -14.77
CA LYS A 50 -4.12 22.55 -15.41
C LYS A 50 -5.42 22.28 -16.15
N ASP A 51 -5.29 21.78 -17.37
CA ASP A 51 -6.44 21.36 -18.17
C ASP A 51 -6.97 19.99 -17.73
N GLU A 52 -8.16 19.63 -18.23
CA GLU A 52 -8.76 18.32 -17.96
C GLU A 52 -7.87 17.17 -18.43
N GLU A 53 -7.20 17.33 -19.58
CA GLU A 53 -6.33 16.30 -20.14
C GLU A 53 -5.12 16.00 -19.25
N PHE A 54 -4.62 16.97 -18.49
CA PHE A 54 -3.59 16.74 -17.48
C PHE A 54 -4.05 15.72 -16.44
N PHE A 55 -5.24 15.88 -15.86
CA PHE A 55 -5.79 14.94 -14.87
C PHE A 55 -6.14 13.60 -15.50
N ARG A 56 -6.76 13.62 -16.69
CA ARG A 56 -7.13 12.42 -17.44
C ARG A 56 -5.91 11.57 -17.78
N ARG A 57 -4.80 12.21 -18.16
CA ARG A 57 -3.52 11.54 -18.42
C ARG A 57 -3.00 10.84 -17.16
N GLY A 58 -3.05 11.50 -16.01
CA GLY A 58 -2.66 10.91 -14.74
C GLY A 58 -3.37 9.58 -14.48
N ILE A 59 -4.69 9.53 -14.64
CA ILE A 59 -5.48 8.31 -14.46
C ILE A 59 -5.20 7.26 -15.54
N ARG A 60 -5.07 7.67 -16.81
CA ARG A 60 -4.82 6.75 -17.94
C ARG A 60 -3.48 6.03 -17.88
N MET A 61 -2.51 6.55 -17.13
CA MET A 61 -1.22 5.89 -16.90
C MET A 61 -1.28 4.76 -15.88
N LEU A 62 -2.40 4.62 -15.13
CA LEU A 62 -2.52 3.65 -14.05
C LEU A 62 -2.35 2.19 -14.53
N PRO A 63 -2.98 1.73 -15.64
CA PRO A 63 -2.80 0.36 -16.12
C PRO A 63 -1.35 0.03 -16.47
N GLU A 64 -0.67 0.92 -17.20
CA GLU A 64 0.74 0.73 -17.57
C GLU A 64 1.65 0.66 -16.34
N ARG A 65 1.36 1.48 -15.31
CA ARG A 65 2.10 1.46 -14.04
C ARG A 65 1.86 0.17 -13.26
N TRP A 66 0.63 -0.33 -13.23
CA TRP A 66 0.33 -1.64 -12.63
C TRP A 66 1.07 -2.76 -13.33
N GLU A 67 1.06 -2.82 -14.66
CA GLU A 67 1.79 -3.83 -15.42
C GLU A 67 3.29 -3.81 -15.11
N LYS A 68 3.89 -2.62 -15.00
CA LYS A 68 5.31 -2.47 -14.62
C LYS A 68 5.60 -3.00 -13.23
N VAL A 69 4.77 -2.65 -12.24
CA VAL A 69 4.94 -3.14 -10.86
C VAL A 69 4.82 -4.66 -10.80
N VAL A 70 3.80 -5.23 -11.46
CA VAL A 70 3.62 -6.69 -11.55
C VAL A 70 4.83 -7.36 -12.20
N ALA A 71 5.35 -6.80 -13.30
CA ALA A 71 6.52 -7.33 -13.98
C ALA A 71 7.79 -7.29 -13.11
N ILE A 72 8.02 -6.19 -12.37
CA ILE A 72 9.16 -6.05 -11.45
C ILE A 72 9.07 -7.08 -10.33
N VAL A 73 7.90 -7.20 -9.68
CA VAL A 73 7.69 -8.16 -8.59
C VAL A 73 7.86 -9.60 -9.10
N LYS A 74 7.30 -9.93 -10.26
CA LYS A 74 7.44 -11.25 -10.88
C LYS A 74 8.92 -11.58 -11.15
N LYS A 75 9.67 -10.65 -11.76
CA LYS A 75 11.11 -10.83 -12.00
C LYS A 75 11.89 -11.03 -10.70
N TYR A 76 11.54 -10.28 -9.66
CA TYR A 76 12.17 -10.43 -8.34
C TYR A 76 11.94 -11.83 -7.74
N LEU A 77 10.70 -12.34 -7.82
CA LEU A 77 10.36 -13.69 -7.38
C LEU A 77 11.08 -14.77 -8.19
N GLU A 78 11.24 -14.58 -9.50
CA GLU A 78 12.02 -15.46 -10.37
C GLU A 78 13.50 -15.49 -9.96
N THR A 79 14.12 -14.36 -9.60
CA THR A 79 15.49 -14.33 -9.05
C THR A 79 15.62 -15.11 -7.75
N LEU A 80 14.57 -15.13 -6.92
CA LEU A 80 14.54 -15.93 -5.70
C LEU A 80 14.30 -17.42 -5.98
N LYS A 81 13.94 -17.79 -7.22
CA LYS A 81 13.48 -19.14 -7.62
C LYS A 81 12.28 -19.61 -6.80
N TRP A 82 11.40 -18.68 -6.43
CA TRP A 82 10.18 -19.01 -5.70
C TRP A 82 9.08 -19.30 -6.72
N ASP A 83 8.42 -20.45 -6.54
CA ASP A 83 7.26 -20.79 -7.34
C ASP A 83 6.09 -19.86 -6.97
N VAL A 84 5.58 -19.13 -7.97
CA VAL A 84 4.40 -18.28 -7.78
C VAL A 84 3.16 -19.15 -7.92
N LEU A 85 2.55 -19.50 -6.79
CA LEU A 85 1.30 -20.24 -6.78
C LEU A 85 0.17 -19.35 -7.36
N PRO A 86 -0.67 -19.88 -8.27
CA PRO A 86 -1.81 -19.13 -8.78
C PRO A 86 -2.79 -18.85 -7.63
N HIS A 87 -2.97 -17.58 -7.29
CA HIS A 87 -3.97 -17.15 -6.32
C HIS A 87 -5.20 -16.61 -7.06
N PRO A 88 -6.40 -17.16 -6.82
CA PRO A 88 -7.63 -16.63 -7.41
C PRO A 88 -7.88 -15.18 -6.98
N LEU A 89 -8.49 -14.40 -7.86
CA LEU A 89 -8.92 -13.02 -7.58
C LEU A 89 -9.89 -12.99 -6.40
N TYR A 90 -9.55 -12.23 -5.35
CA TYR A 90 -10.39 -11.97 -4.17
C TYR A 90 -10.95 -13.20 -3.45
N PHE A 91 -10.07 -14.15 -3.11
CA PHE A 91 -10.41 -15.30 -2.27
C PHE A 91 -9.61 -15.28 -0.95
N PRO A 92 -9.95 -14.39 0.00
CA PRO A 92 -9.25 -14.31 1.28
C PRO A 92 -9.33 -15.63 2.08
N ASP A 93 -10.33 -16.47 1.82
CA ASP A 93 -10.48 -17.80 2.44
C ASP A 93 -9.40 -18.82 2.01
N ILE A 94 -8.58 -18.48 1.01
CA ILE A 94 -7.46 -19.32 0.51
C ILE A 94 -6.09 -18.73 0.90
N ALA A 95 -6.06 -17.53 1.48
CA ALA A 95 -4.82 -16.97 2.01
C ALA A 95 -4.60 -17.47 3.45
N PHE A 96 -3.52 -18.24 3.67
CA PHE A 96 -3.12 -18.70 5.02
C PHE A 96 -3.06 -17.54 6.03
N SER A 97 -2.57 -16.37 5.59
CA SER A 97 -2.51 -15.16 6.41
C SER A 97 -3.89 -14.75 6.92
N ASP A 98 -4.89 -14.70 6.05
CA ASP A 98 -6.19 -14.10 6.34
C ASP A 98 -7.11 -15.09 7.05
N TYR A 99 -7.16 -16.34 6.56
CA TYR A 99 -8.01 -17.39 7.12
C TYR A 99 -7.54 -17.87 8.50
N TRP A 100 -6.23 -18.04 8.69
CA TRP A 100 -5.68 -18.68 9.89
C TRP A 100 -4.95 -17.70 10.80
N LEU A 101 -3.88 -17.06 10.31
CA LEU A 101 -2.96 -16.30 11.14
C LEU A 101 -3.61 -15.04 11.72
N PHE A 102 -4.17 -14.18 10.86
CA PHE A 102 -4.77 -12.92 11.25
C PHE A 102 -6.07 -13.11 12.01
N ARG A 103 -6.88 -14.11 11.67
CA ARG A 103 -8.08 -14.43 12.46
C ARG A 103 -7.74 -14.78 13.90
N ARG A 104 -6.68 -15.57 14.14
CA ARG A 104 -6.22 -15.90 15.50
C ARG A 104 -5.58 -14.71 16.19
N MET A 105 -4.77 -13.93 15.46
CA MET A 105 -4.16 -12.72 15.98
C MET A 105 -5.21 -11.70 16.41
N GLN A 106 -6.26 -11.48 15.61
CA GLN A 106 -7.36 -10.58 15.94
C GLN A 106 -8.12 -11.00 17.20
N HIS A 107 -8.34 -12.31 17.38
CA HIS A 107 -8.94 -12.82 18.61
C HIS A 107 -8.06 -12.49 19.83
N ASP A 108 -6.75 -12.71 19.73
CA ASP A 108 -5.81 -12.46 20.83
C ASP A 108 -5.51 -10.96 21.02
N LEU A 109 -5.71 -10.14 19.99
CA LEU A 109 -5.65 -8.68 20.03
C LEU A 109 -6.88 -8.07 20.72
N ALA A 110 -8.01 -8.76 20.74
CA ALA A 110 -9.26 -8.22 21.25
C ALA A 110 -9.12 -7.87 22.74
N GLY A 111 -9.29 -6.57 23.05
CA GLY A 111 -9.15 -6.05 24.41
C GLY A 111 -7.78 -5.42 24.73
N HIS A 112 -6.82 -5.46 23.80
CA HIS A 112 -5.59 -4.69 23.91
C HIS A 112 -5.77 -3.25 23.40
N TRP A 113 -5.23 -2.29 24.14
CA TRP A 113 -5.13 -0.89 23.73
C TRP A 113 -3.67 -0.50 23.69
N PHE A 114 -3.14 -0.22 22.49
CA PHE A 114 -1.76 0.18 22.32
C PHE A 114 -1.63 1.70 22.36
N THR A 115 -0.58 2.18 23.01
CA THR A 115 -0.28 3.61 23.14
C THR A 115 0.89 4.05 22.27
N SER A 116 1.61 3.10 21.67
CA SER A 116 2.74 3.39 20.79
C SER A 116 2.99 2.28 19.77
N PHE A 117 3.70 2.62 18.69
CA PHE A 117 4.14 1.65 17.69
C PHE A 117 5.09 0.59 18.28
N ALA A 118 6.00 0.99 19.17
CA ALA A 118 6.93 0.07 19.83
C ALA A 118 6.21 -1.00 20.68
N GLU A 119 5.08 -0.62 21.31
CA GLU A 119 4.25 -1.54 22.07
C GLU A 119 3.58 -2.59 21.17
N ILE A 120 3.08 -2.16 20.00
CA ILE A 120 2.53 -3.05 18.96
C ILE A 120 3.61 -4.02 18.48
N GLU A 121 4.80 -3.51 18.18
CA GLU A 121 5.91 -4.32 17.68
C GLU A 121 6.34 -5.38 18.72
N ASN A 122 6.52 -4.99 19.98
CA ASN A 122 6.89 -5.91 21.04
C ASN A 122 5.80 -6.98 21.30
N TRP A 123 4.53 -6.58 21.27
CA TRP A 123 3.42 -7.51 21.40
C TRP A 123 3.38 -8.52 20.24
N LEU A 124 3.55 -8.06 18.99
CA LEU A 124 3.57 -8.92 17.81
C LEU A 124 4.72 -9.93 17.88
N GLN A 125 5.92 -9.49 18.23
CA GLN A 125 7.09 -10.36 18.36
C GLN A 125 6.85 -11.44 19.43
N THR A 126 6.34 -11.04 20.59
CA THR A 126 6.01 -11.96 21.68
C THR A 126 4.91 -12.94 21.28
N TRP A 127 3.87 -12.47 20.61
CA TRP A 127 2.75 -13.29 20.16
C TRP A 127 3.20 -14.34 19.14
N ILE A 128 3.99 -13.96 18.14
CA ILE A 128 4.54 -14.90 17.14
C ILE A 128 5.45 -15.93 17.84
N ALA A 129 6.35 -15.48 18.72
CA ALA A 129 7.26 -16.36 19.46
C ALA A 129 6.53 -17.33 20.40
N SER A 130 5.32 -16.98 20.85
CA SER A 130 4.50 -17.86 21.70
C SER A 130 3.86 -19.02 20.94
N LYS A 131 3.76 -18.96 19.61
CA LYS A 131 3.11 -20.01 18.81
C LYS A 131 4.10 -21.12 18.48
N ASN A 132 3.66 -22.37 18.65
CA ASN A 132 4.47 -23.53 18.33
C ASN A 132 4.47 -23.84 16.82
N GLU A 133 5.39 -24.70 16.39
CA GLU A 133 5.52 -25.05 14.97
C GLU A 133 4.26 -25.74 14.40
N SER A 134 3.53 -26.52 15.23
CA SER A 134 2.27 -27.14 14.82
C SER A 134 1.19 -26.12 14.47
N PHE A 135 1.14 -24.98 15.17
CA PHE A 135 0.19 -23.91 14.88
C PHE A 135 0.34 -23.39 13.43
N PHE A 136 1.57 -23.18 12.97
CA PHE A 136 1.82 -22.72 11.60
C PHE A 136 1.56 -23.83 10.58
N ARG A 137 1.99 -25.06 10.86
CA ARG A 137 1.74 -26.21 9.98
C ARG A 137 0.26 -26.52 9.78
N ASP A 138 -0.54 -26.46 10.85
CA ASP A 138 -1.96 -26.78 10.80
C ASP A 138 -2.75 -25.77 9.96
N GLY A 139 -2.35 -24.50 9.98
CA GLY A 139 -2.95 -23.51 9.09
C GLY A 139 -2.58 -23.73 7.63
N ILE A 140 -1.33 -24.08 7.32
CA ILE A 140 -0.89 -24.37 5.94
C ILE A 140 -1.61 -25.61 5.39
N ARG A 141 -1.79 -26.66 6.21
CA ARG A 141 -2.49 -27.90 5.83
C ARG A 141 -4.00 -27.74 5.58
N LYS A 142 -4.58 -26.61 6.01
CA LYS A 142 -6.00 -26.31 5.84
C LYS A 142 -6.28 -25.52 4.56
N LEU A 143 -5.23 -25.15 3.82
CA LEU A 143 -5.31 -24.69 2.44
C LEU A 143 -5.48 -25.86 1.48
#